data_AF-A0A426X4L7-F1
#
_entry.id   AF-A0A426X4L7-F1
#
_cell.length_a   1.000
_cell.length_b   1.000
_cell.length_c   1.000
_cell.angle_alpha   90.00
_cell.angle_beta   90.00
_cell.angle_gamma   90.00
#
_symmetry.space_group_name_H-M   'P 1'
#
loop_
_entity.id
_entity.type
_entity.pdbx_description
1 polymer ?
#
loop_
_entity_poly.entity_id
_entity_poly.type
_entity_poly.pdbx_seq_one_letter_code
_entity_poly.pdbx_strand_id
1 'polypeptide(L)'
;MSFTVNKLAPEFLVAAEPTPSGRLPLSCMDRIAAVRVLVDTILVFQKGLAPAKAIKAALSRALVPYYPVAGRIVEPSPGELEIACTGEGVWFVEASVDCSLKDVNNLERPLVLPKEELIPFAPAEVEEEDLIMMMQVRMF
;
A
#
# COMPACT_ATOMS: atom_id res chain seq x y z
N MET A 1 22.69 -16.74 6.45
CA MET A 1 22.87 -15.28 6.64
C MET A 1 21.54 -14.72 7.08
N SER A 2 21.49 -13.91 8.14
CA SER A 2 20.26 -13.22 8.54
C SER A 2 20.28 -11.81 7.97
N PHE A 3 19.34 -11.50 7.10
CA PHE A 3 19.12 -10.14 6.63
C PHE A 3 18.14 -9.47 7.59
N THR A 4 18.49 -8.30 8.13
CA THR A 4 17.59 -7.53 8.98
C THR A 4 16.99 -6.40 8.16
N VAL A 5 15.66 -6.42 8.03
CA VAL A 5 14.92 -5.35 7.39
C VAL A 5 14.60 -4.28 8.42
N ASN A 6 15.00 -3.05 8.12
CA ASN A 6 14.69 -1.89 8.92
C ASN A 6 13.48 -1.19 8.31
N LYS A 7 12.31 -1.27 8.94
CA LYS A 7 11.12 -0.50 8.55
C LYS A 7 11.10 0.81 9.34
N LEU A 8 11.00 1.94 8.66
CA LEU A 8 10.78 3.24 9.29
C LEU A 8 9.34 3.32 9.81
N ALA A 9 9.08 4.32 10.67
CA ALA A 9 7.73 4.61 11.14
C ALA A 9 6.81 4.82 9.92
N PRO A 10 5.69 4.08 9.82
CA PRO A 10 4.71 4.28 8.77
C PRO A 10 4.07 5.66 8.83
N GLU A 11 3.53 6.10 7.71
CA GLU A 11 2.71 7.31 7.63
C GLU A 11 1.55 7.13 6.67
N PHE A 12 0.50 7.94 6.85
CA PHE A 12 -0.54 8.08 5.85
C PHE A 12 -0.13 9.10 4.80
N LEU A 13 0.03 8.63 3.56
CA LEU A 13 0.32 9.48 2.41
C LEU A 13 -0.99 9.97 1.80
N VAL A 14 -1.22 11.28 1.89
CA VAL A 14 -2.41 11.96 1.38
C VAL A 14 -2.23 12.47 -0.05
N ALA A 15 -3.33 12.84 -0.69
CA ALA A 15 -3.33 13.47 -2.00
C ALA A 15 -2.60 14.83 -1.98
N ALA A 16 -1.94 15.17 -3.09
CA ALA A 16 -1.16 16.41 -3.22
C ALA A 16 -2.03 17.67 -3.27
N GLU A 17 -3.31 17.50 -3.61
CA GLU A 17 -4.31 18.56 -3.74
C GLU A 17 -5.62 18.10 -3.07
N PRO A 18 -6.51 19.03 -2.68
CA PRO A 18 -7.82 18.67 -2.13
C PRO A 18 -8.62 17.79 -3.09
N THR A 19 -9.23 16.74 -2.56
CA THR A 19 -10.03 15.79 -3.32
C THR A 19 -11.51 15.86 -2.94
N PRO A 20 -12.43 15.44 -3.83
CA PRO A 20 -13.84 15.34 -3.49
C PRO A 20 -14.07 14.43 -2.28
N SER A 21 -14.90 14.90 -1.36
CA SER A 21 -15.38 14.09 -0.23
C SER A 21 -16.74 13.47 -0.58
N GLY A 22 -17.02 12.28 -0.08
CA GLY A 22 -18.30 11.63 -0.33
C GLY A 22 -18.26 10.13 -0.10
N ARG A 23 -19.34 9.47 -0.51
CA ARG A 23 -19.48 8.01 -0.48
C ARG A 23 -19.69 7.51 -1.90
N LEU A 24 -18.90 6.51 -2.29
CA LEU A 24 -19.01 5.87 -3.59
C LEU A 24 -19.49 4.43 -3.39
N PRO A 25 -20.71 4.08 -3.81
CA PRO A 25 -21.20 2.72 -3.67
C PRO A 25 -20.39 1.75 -4.54
N LEU A 26 -20.01 0.62 -3.97
CA LEU A 26 -19.39 -0.46 -4.72
C LEU A 26 -20.39 -1.09 -5.68
N SER A 27 -19.93 -1.46 -6.88
CA SER A 27 -20.77 -2.15 -7.85
C SER A 27 -21.11 -3.57 -7.40
N CYS A 28 -22.07 -4.22 -8.05
CA CYS A 28 -22.40 -5.61 -7.74
C CYS A 28 -21.22 -6.57 -7.93
N MET A 29 -20.27 -6.26 -8.83
CA MET A 29 -19.05 -7.05 -9.01
C MET A 29 -18.07 -6.84 -7.85
N ASP A 30 -17.90 -5.60 -7.40
CA ASP A 30 -16.98 -5.24 -6.32
C ASP A 30 -17.45 -5.77 -4.95
N ARG A 31 -18.76 -6.01 -4.79
CA ARG A 31 -19.35 -6.59 -3.57
C ARG A 31 -19.13 -8.10 -3.44
N ILE A 32 -18.64 -8.79 -4.47
CA ILE A 32 -18.41 -10.23 -4.40
C ILE A 32 -17.31 -10.51 -3.37
N ALA A 33 -17.64 -11.24 -2.29
CA ALA A 33 -16.67 -11.51 -1.22
C ALA A 33 -15.36 -12.14 -1.72
N ALA A 34 -15.42 -12.99 -2.75
CA ALA A 34 -14.24 -13.63 -3.33
C ALA A 34 -13.27 -12.65 -4.04
N VAL A 35 -13.71 -11.45 -4.42
CA VAL A 35 -12.84 -10.43 -5.04
C VAL A 35 -12.36 -9.37 -4.04
N ARG A 36 -12.91 -9.36 -2.81
CA ARG A 36 -12.50 -8.47 -1.73
C ARG A 36 -11.31 -9.07 -0.97
N VAL A 37 -10.18 -9.15 -1.65
CA VAL A 37 -8.92 -9.66 -1.10
C VAL A 37 -7.80 -8.68 -1.35
N LEU A 38 -6.89 -8.54 -0.39
CA LEU A 38 -5.64 -7.81 -0.63
C LEU A 38 -4.72 -8.66 -1.50
N VAL A 39 -4.20 -8.03 -2.56
CA VAL A 39 -3.29 -8.67 -3.51
C VAL A 39 -1.90 -8.10 -3.33
N ASP A 40 -1.00 -8.93 -2.81
CA ASP A 40 0.41 -8.55 -2.68
C ASP A 40 1.12 -8.54 -4.03
N THR A 41 1.62 -7.37 -4.42
CA THR A 41 2.41 -7.17 -5.64
C THR A 41 3.80 -6.66 -5.30
N ILE A 42 4.84 -7.43 -5.66
CA ILE A 42 6.25 -7.06 -5.45
C ILE A 42 6.84 -6.63 -6.79
N LEU A 43 7.28 -5.39 -6.88
CA LEU A 43 7.92 -4.82 -8.07
C LEU A 43 9.39 -4.54 -7.78
N VAL A 44 10.29 -5.09 -8.61
CA VAL A 44 11.75 -5.00 -8.42
C VAL A 44 12.34 -4.09 -9.48
N PHE A 45 13.06 -3.06 -9.04
CA PHE A 45 13.75 -2.11 -9.90
C PHE A 45 15.24 -2.14 -9.60
N GLN A 46 16.09 -2.29 -10.63
CA GLN A 46 17.54 -2.38 -10.45
C GLN A 46 18.19 -1.06 -10.02
N LYS A 47 17.57 0.07 -10.35
CA LYS A 47 18.13 1.41 -10.10
C LYS A 47 17.01 2.36 -9.71
N GLY A 48 17.30 3.25 -8.78
CA GLY A 48 16.42 4.35 -8.39
C GLY A 48 17.17 5.36 -7.56
N LEU A 49 16.97 6.66 -7.83
CA LEU A 49 17.51 7.73 -7.02
C LEU A 49 16.46 8.12 -5.98
N ALA A 50 16.75 7.92 -4.70
CA ALA A 50 15.83 8.20 -3.59
C ALA A 50 14.40 7.66 -3.86
N PRO A 51 14.24 6.34 -4.08
CA PRO A 51 13.00 5.74 -4.57
C PRO A 51 11.79 6.06 -3.68
N ALA A 52 11.95 6.06 -2.36
CA ALA A 52 10.87 6.41 -1.44
C ALA A 52 10.35 7.84 -1.66
N LYS A 53 11.26 8.83 -1.75
CA LYS A 53 10.89 10.22 -2.03
C LYS A 53 10.19 10.37 -3.39
N ALA A 54 10.72 9.72 -4.42
CA ALA A 54 10.15 9.77 -5.76
C ALA A 54 8.75 9.16 -5.82
N ILE A 55 8.57 7.97 -5.21
CA ILE A 55 7.30 7.25 -5.18
C ILE A 55 6.28 7.99 -4.31
N LYS A 56 6.65 8.50 -3.13
CA LYS A 56 5.76 9.32 -2.28
C LYS A 56 5.21 10.51 -3.06
N ALA A 57 6.08 11.27 -3.73
CA ALA A 57 5.67 12.43 -4.50
C ALA A 57 4.77 12.05 -5.69
N ALA A 58 5.07 10.94 -6.38
CA ALA A 58 4.26 10.46 -7.49
C ALA A 58 2.89 9.94 -7.04
N LEU A 59 2.85 9.13 -5.98
CA LEU A 59 1.64 8.55 -5.41
C LEU A 59 0.72 9.66 -4.88
N SER A 60 1.25 10.63 -4.14
CA SER A 60 0.47 11.79 -3.67
C SER A 60 -0.22 12.54 -4.81
N ARG A 61 0.46 12.74 -5.96
CA ARG A 61 -0.18 13.34 -7.15
C ARG A 61 -1.20 12.40 -7.81
N ALA A 62 -0.91 11.10 -7.88
CA ALA A 62 -1.83 10.12 -8.44
C ALA A 62 -3.12 9.97 -7.61
N LEU A 63 -3.04 10.17 -6.29
CA LEU A 63 -4.22 10.18 -5.42
C LEU A 63 -5.19 11.32 -5.70
N VAL A 64 -4.83 12.34 -6.50
CA VAL A 64 -5.79 13.38 -6.90
C VAL A 64 -6.86 12.81 -7.85
N PRO A 65 -6.52 12.26 -9.03
CA PRO A 65 -7.49 11.60 -9.89
C PRO A 65 -7.98 10.25 -9.35
N TYR A 66 -7.20 9.57 -8.48
CA TYR A 66 -7.56 8.28 -7.86
C TYR A 66 -7.92 8.42 -6.38
N TYR A 67 -8.57 9.52 -6.00
CA TYR A 67 -8.88 9.85 -4.61
C TYR A 67 -9.62 8.78 -3.80
N PRO A 68 -10.47 7.90 -4.37
CA PRO A 68 -11.12 6.86 -3.57
C PRO A 68 -10.12 5.92 -2.92
N VAL A 69 -8.93 5.72 -3.52
CA VAL A 69 -7.86 4.86 -2.97
C VAL A 69 -7.33 5.38 -1.61
N ALA A 70 -7.44 6.69 -1.36
CA ALA A 70 -7.08 7.32 -0.09
C ALA A 70 -8.22 7.30 0.95
N GLY A 71 -9.36 6.66 0.64
CA GLY A 71 -10.50 6.51 1.52
C GLY A 71 -10.48 5.21 2.33
N ARG A 72 -11.66 4.81 2.80
CA ARG A 72 -11.89 3.54 3.52
C ARG A 72 -13.09 2.81 2.96
N ILE A 73 -13.02 1.49 2.92
CA ILE A 73 -14.20 0.66 2.68
C ILE A 73 -15.06 0.69 3.93
N VAL A 74 -16.36 0.88 3.78
CA VAL A 74 -17.33 0.90 4.88
C VAL A 74 -18.59 0.13 4.49
N GLU A 75 -19.28 -0.43 5.48
CA GLU A 75 -20.54 -1.16 5.31
C GLU A 75 -21.65 -0.51 6.14
N PRO A 76 -22.26 0.61 5.67
CA PRO A 76 -23.35 1.29 6.39
C PRO A 76 -24.55 0.40 6.70
N SER A 77 -24.81 -0.61 5.87
CA SER A 77 -25.80 -1.65 6.13
C SER A 77 -25.32 -2.98 5.53
N PRO A 78 -25.76 -4.14 6.06
CA PRO A 78 -25.28 -5.44 5.60
C PRO A 78 -25.44 -5.63 4.08
N GLY A 79 -24.32 -5.90 3.40
CA GLY A 79 -24.23 -6.09 1.94
C GLY A 79 -24.10 -4.80 1.11
N GLU A 80 -24.23 -3.63 1.73
CA GLU A 80 -24.12 -2.33 1.07
C GLU A 80 -22.76 -1.71 1.35
N LEU A 81 -21.76 -2.13 0.60
CA LEU A 81 -20.39 -1.62 0.71
C LEU A 81 -20.21 -0.34 -0.09
N GLU A 82 -19.46 0.59 0.49
CA GLU A 82 -19.11 1.87 -0.10
C GLU A 82 -17.65 2.22 0.18
N ILE A 83 -17.08 3.12 -0.61
CA ILE A 83 -15.84 3.81 -0.28
C ILE A 83 -16.19 5.16 0.34
N ALA A 84 -15.90 5.32 1.62
CA ALA A 84 -15.87 6.62 2.28
C ALA A 84 -14.61 7.37 1.83
N CYS A 85 -14.78 8.38 0.98
CA CYS A 85 -13.70 9.21 0.45
C CYS A 85 -13.31 10.27 1.48
N THR A 86 -12.64 9.83 2.55
CA THR A 86 -12.20 10.67 3.69
C THR A 86 -10.93 11.46 3.40
N GLY A 87 -10.12 10.99 2.44
CA GLY A 87 -8.81 11.57 2.14
C GLY A 87 -7.76 11.30 3.22
N GLU A 88 -8.00 10.33 4.10
CA GLU A 88 -7.06 9.93 5.17
C GLU A 88 -5.73 9.43 4.62
N GLY A 89 -5.70 8.97 3.37
CA GLY A 89 -4.47 8.60 2.67
C GLY A 89 -4.22 7.09 2.64
N VAL A 90 -3.11 6.76 1.97
CA VAL A 90 -2.61 5.39 1.79
C VAL A 90 -1.56 5.10 2.85
N TRP A 91 -1.62 3.92 3.46
CA TRP A 91 -0.61 3.50 4.43
C TRP A 91 0.73 3.25 3.72
N PHE A 92 1.76 4.02 4.08
CA PHE A 92 3.04 4.02 3.41
C PHE A 92 4.17 3.71 4.39
N VAL A 93 5.02 2.74 4.04
CA VAL A 93 6.17 2.32 4.83
C VAL A 93 7.44 2.47 4.00
N GLU A 94 8.41 3.21 4.52
CA GLU A 94 9.78 3.17 4.01
C GLU A 94 10.55 2.06 4.71
N ALA A 95 11.34 1.31 3.96
CA ALA A 95 12.20 0.27 4.51
C ALA A 95 13.60 0.29 3.88
N SER A 96 14.57 -0.24 4.60
CA SER A 96 15.91 -0.52 4.08
C SER A 96 16.39 -1.88 4.54
N VAL A 97 17.30 -2.48 3.78
CA VAL A 97 18.04 -3.68 4.16
C VAL A 97 19.49 -3.49 3.77
N ASP A 98 20.41 -3.93 4.61
CA ASP A 98 21.85 -3.81 4.35
C ASP A 98 22.34 -5.02 3.52
N CYS A 99 21.83 -5.13 2.28
CA CYS A 99 22.28 -6.11 1.29
C CYS A 99 21.86 -5.73 -0.12
N SER A 100 22.62 -6.14 -1.13
CA SER A 100 22.23 -5.87 -2.51
C SER A 100 21.08 -6.77 -2.96
N LEU A 101 20.34 -6.33 -3.99
CA LEU A 101 19.34 -7.18 -4.65
C LEU A 101 19.93 -8.52 -5.12
N LYS A 102 21.20 -8.57 -5.52
CA LYS A 102 21.85 -9.81 -5.96
C LYS A 102 22.04 -10.81 -4.81
N ASP A 103 22.29 -10.32 -3.60
CA ASP A 103 22.47 -11.17 -2.40
C ASP A 103 21.17 -11.89 -2.02
N VAL A 104 20.03 -11.36 -2.46
CA VAL A 104 18.69 -11.95 -2.28
C VAL A 104 18.07 -12.46 -3.57
N ASN A 105 18.91 -12.86 -4.54
CA ASN A 105 18.49 -13.42 -5.83
C ASN A 105 17.49 -12.54 -6.62
N ASN A 106 17.64 -11.22 -6.55
CA ASN A 106 16.75 -10.23 -7.16
C ASN A 106 15.26 -10.41 -6.78
N LEU A 107 14.98 -11.05 -5.64
CA LEU A 107 13.64 -11.47 -5.21
C LEU A 107 12.92 -12.41 -6.20
N GLU A 108 13.68 -13.16 -7.01
CA GLU A 108 13.13 -14.27 -7.78
C GLU A 108 12.80 -15.46 -6.85
N ARG A 109 11.90 -16.34 -7.30
CA ARG A 109 11.53 -17.52 -6.52
C ARG A 109 12.61 -18.60 -6.57
N PRO A 110 12.90 -19.30 -5.46
CA PRO A 110 12.33 -19.11 -4.12
C PRO A 110 12.88 -17.84 -3.44
N LEU A 111 12.01 -17.13 -2.72
CA LEU A 111 12.39 -15.90 -2.03
C LEU A 111 13.40 -16.17 -0.92
N VAL A 112 14.52 -15.44 -0.93
CA VAL A 112 15.53 -15.49 0.15
C VAL A 112 15.03 -14.77 1.41
N LEU A 113 14.30 -13.66 1.22
CA LEU A 113 13.64 -12.93 2.31
C LEU A 113 12.20 -13.47 2.50
N PRO A 114 11.70 -13.58 3.74
CA PRO A 114 10.30 -13.87 4.00
C PRO A 114 9.38 -12.86 3.31
N LYS A 115 8.21 -13.30 2.83
CA LYS A 115 7.26 -12.43 2.13
C LYS A 115 6.76 -11.30 3.03
N GLU A 116 6.57 -11.61 4.31
CA GLU A 116 6.10 -10.72 5.39
C GLU A 116 7.06 -9.55 5.59
N GLU A 117 8.35 -9.79 5.35
CA GLU A 117 9.33 -8.73 5.33
C GLU A 117 9.11 -7.84 4.12
N LEU A 118 8.82 -8.38 2.94
CA LEU A 118 8.70 -7.65 1.66
C LEU A 118 7.42 -6.79 1.54
N ILE A 119 6.40 -7.02 2.37
CA ILE A 119 5.12 -6.30 2.35
C ILE A 119 4.96 -5.36 3.56
N PRO A 120 4.12 -4.30 3.46
CA PRO A 120 3.77 -3.47 4.60
C PRO A 120 2.97 -4.28 5.64
N PHE A 121 2.96 -3.84 6.89
CA PHE A 121 2.06 -4.33 7.92
C PHE A 121 0.86 -3.38 8.04
N ALA A 122 -0.32 -3.89 8.39
CA ALA A 122 -1.50 -3.06 8.61
C ALA A 122 -1.32 -2.13 9.84
N PRO A 123 -1.93 -0.93 9.86
CA PRO A 123 -1.99 -0.08 11.06
C PRO A 123 -2.68 -0.82 12.21
N ALA A 124 -2.27 -0.58 13.46
CA ALA A 124 -2.91 -1.23 14.60
C ALA A 124 -4.34 -0.71 14.86
N GLU A 125 -4.62 0.53 14.45
CA GLU A 125 -5.86 1.24 14.72
C GLU A 125 -6.90 1.16 13.58
N VAL A 126 -6.56 0.52 12.46
CA VAL A 126 -7.42 0.42 11.27
C VAL A 126 -7.51 -1.03 10.84
N GLU A 127 -8.73 -1.52 10.63
CA GLU A 127 -8.94 -2.85 10.08
C GLU A 127 -8.33 -2.94 8.68
N GLU A 128 -7.52 -3.97 8.44
CA GLU A 128 -6.81 -4.15 7.17
C GLU A 128 -7.78 -4.24 5.97
N GLU A 129 -8.97 -4.77 6.21
CA GLU A 129 -10.06 -4.91 5.22
C GLU A 129 -10.68 -3.57 4.81
N ASP A 130 -10.53 -2.52 5.64
CA ASP A 130 -11.02 -1.17 5.33
C ASP A 130 -10.06 -0.41 4.42
N LEU A 131 -8.80 -0.86 4.30
CA LEU A 131 -7.77 -0.23 3.49
C LEU A 131 -7.84 -0.72 2.04
N ILE A 132 -7.83 0.23 1.11
CA ILE A 132 -7.81 -0.08 -0.33
C ILE A 132 -6.39 -0.35 -0.81
N MET A 133 -5.40 0.31 -0.22
CA MET A 133 -4.02 0.19 -0.62
C MET A 133 -3.07 0.41 0.56
N MET A 134 -2.01 -0.39 0.58
CA MET A 134 -0.83 -0.17 1.40
C MET A 134 0.40 -0.24 0.49
N MET A 135 1.46 0.48 0.82
CA MET A 135 2.68 0.48 0.02
C MET A 135 3.91 0.44 0.92
N GLN A 136 4.85 -0.45 0.59
CA GLN A 136 6.18 -0.44 1.17
C GLN A 136 7.20 -0.15 0.06
N VAL A 137 8.10 0.80 0.29
CA VAL A 137 9.25 1.04 -0.60
C VAL A 137 10.52 0.68 0.13
N ARG A 138 11.30 -0.25 -0.46
CA ARG A 138 12.55 -0.72 0.10
C ARG A 138 13.77 -0.26 -0.69
N MET A 139 14.81 0.14 0.03
CA MET A 139 16.16 0.26 -0.50
C MET A 139 16.99 -0.96 -0.10
N PHE A 140 17.70 -1.53 -1.08
CA PHE A 140 18.68 -2.60 -0.96
C PHE A 140 20.08 -1.98 -1.15
#